data_AF-A0A7W1KZH6-F1
#
_entry.id   AF-A0A7W1KZH6-F1
#
_cell.length_a   1.000
_cell.length_b   1.000
_cell.length_c   1.000
_cell.angle_alpha   90.00
_cell.angle_beta   90.00
_cell.angle_gamma   90.00
#
_symmetry.space_group_name_H-M   'P 1'
#
loop_
_entity.id
_entity.type
_entity.pdbx_description
1 polymer ?
#
loop_
_entity_poly.entity_id
_entity_poly.type
_entity_poly.pdbx_seq_one_letter_code
_entity_poly.pdbx_strand_id
1 'polypeptide(L)' 'MYKASNTIPTGWLAFELSVLRRLKFRSVALPFGGEPHLGIYLKNWGVRVAANDLAQWSWIKATAYIE' A
#
# COMPACT_ATOMS: atom_id res chain seq x y z
N MET A 1 -7.59 3.77 14.29
CA MET A 1 -8.56 3.18 13.35
C MET A 1 -8.61 4.09 12.12
N TYR A 2 -7.94 3.72 11.02
CA TYR A 2 -7.91 4.56 9.81
C TYR A 2 -9.29 4.53 9.14
N LYS A 3 -9.96 5.69 9.09
CA LYS A 3 -11.24 5.86 8.41
C LYS A 3 -11.03 5.61 6.90
N ALA A 4 -11.65 4.58 6.35
CA ALA A 4 -11.70 4.40 4.91
C ALA A 4 -12.48 5.59 4.32
N SER A 5 -11.80 6.43 3.53
CA SER A 5 -12.49 7.43 2.73
C SER A 5 -13.34 6.68 1.70
N ASN A 6 -14.63 6.98 1.64
CA ASN A 6 -15.57 6.37 0.69
C ASN A 6 -15.39 6.93 -0.74
N THR A 7 -14.16 7.35 -1.06
CA THR A 7 -13.77 7.91 -2.33
C THR A 7 -13.44 6.77 -3.27
N ILE A 8 -14.22 6.65 -4.34
CA ILE A 8 -13.89 5.77 -5.46
C ILE A 8 -12.57 6.28 -6.03
N PRO A 9 -11.49 5.47 -6.02
CA PRO A 9 -10.23 5.88 -6.61
C PRO A 9 -10.45 6.11 -8.11
N THR A 10 -9.88 7.19 -8.65
CA THR A 10 -9.93 7.53 -10.07
C THR A 10 -8.54 7.41 -10.69
N GLY A 11 -8.46 7.28 -12.02
CA GLY A 11 -7.18 7.21 -12.74
C GLY A 11 -6.45 5.86 -12.59
N TRP A 12 -5.12 5.91 -12.54
CA TRP A 12 -4.26 4.72 -12.58
C TRP A 12 -4.51 3.74 -11.42
N LEU A 13 -4.68 4.24 -10.20
CA LEU A 13 -4.98 3.42 -9.02
C LEU A 13 -6.31 2.63 -9.19
N ALA A 14 -7.31 3.24 -9.82
CA ALA A 14 -8.58 2.57 -10.11
C ALA A 14 -8.39 1.39 -11.06
N PHE A 15 -7.54 1.58 -12.08
CA PHE A 15 -7.18 0.54 -13.03
C PHE A 15 -6.44 -0.61 -12.33
N GLU A 16 -5.40 -0.33 -11.55
CA GLU A 16 -4.65 -1.36 -10.81
C GLU A 16 -5.56 -2.17 -9.88
N LEU A 17 -6.41 -1.49 -9.10
CA LEU A 17 -7.38 -2.15 -8.22
C LEU A 17 -8.38 -3.01 -9.01
N SER A 18 -8.79 -2.58 -10.20
CA SER A 18 -9.70 -3.36 -11.06
C SER A 18 -9.06 -4.67 -11.54
N VAL A 19 -7.75 -4.64 -11.85
CA VAL A 19 -6.97 -5.82 -12.25
C VAL A 19 -6.80 -6.74 -11.05
N LEU A 20 -6.33 -6.20 -9.92
CA LEU A 20 -6.10 -6.97 -8.69
C LEU A 20 -7.38 -7.65 -8.20
N ARG A 21 -8.54 -7.00 -8.30
CA ARG A 21 -9.81 -7.60 -7.85
C ARG A 21 -10.23 -8.86 -8.62
N ARG A 22 -9.65 -9.11 -9.80
CA ARG A 22 -9.89 -10.32 -10.60
C ARG A 22 -8.96 -11.47 -10.24
N LEU A 23 -7.85 -11.19 -9.56
CA LEU A 23 -6.87 -12.18 -9.15
C LEU A 23 -7.28 -12.79 -7.81
N LYS A 24 -7.07 -14.10 -7.64
CA LYS A 24 -7.27 -14.78 -6.37
C LYS A 24 -5.96 -14.82 -5.59
N PHE A 25 -5.84 -13.96 -4.58
CA PHE A 25 -4.69 -13.96 -3.68
C PHE A 25 -5.13 -13.62 -2.25
N ARG A 26 -4.29 -13.99 -1.28
CA ARG A 26 -4.50 -13.69 0.15
C ARG A 26 -3.44 -12.74 0.71
N SER A 27 -2.33 -12.58 0.02
CA SER A 27 -1.21 -11.75 0.43
C SER A 27 -0.49 -11.14 -0.76
N VAL A 28 0.13 -9.99 -0.57
CA VAL A 28 0.96 -9.32 -1.58
C VAL A 28 2.15 -8.63 -0.92
N ALA A 29 3.30 -8.67 -1.57
CA ALA A 29 4.47 -7.91 -1.19
C ALA A 29 4.53 -6.63 -2.03
N LEU A 30 4.69 -5.48 -1.37
CA LEU A 30 4.94 -4.18 -1.99
C LEU A 30 6.37 -3.74 -1.62
N PRO A 31 7.40 -4.27 -2.32
CA PRO A 31 8.80 -4.03 -1.97
C PRO A 31 9.30 -2.63 -2.36
N PHE A 32 8.61 -1.96 -3.27
CA PHE A 32 8.90 -0.60 -3.69
C PHE A 32 7.72 0.29 -3.29
N GLY A 33 7.98 1.30 -2.47
CA GLY A 33 6.99 2.27 -2.00
C GLY A 33 6.67 3.28 -3.08
N GLY A 34 6.03 2.82 -4.16
CA GLY A 34 5.52 3.69 -5.21
C GLY A 34 4.26 4.43 -4.76
N GLU A 35 3.22 3.67 -4.40
CA GLU A 35 1.89 4.24 -4.11
C GLU A 35 1.39 3.83 -2.72
N PRO A 36 1.48 4.71 -1.70
CA PRO A 36 1.04 4.39 -0.34
C PRO A 36 -0.46 4.08 -0.25
N HIS A 37 -1.25 4.61 -1.19
CA HIS A 37 -2.70 4.39 -1.24
C HIS A 37 -3.07 2.94 -1.60
N LEU A 38 -2.31 2.28 -2.49
CA LEU A 38 -2.61 0.92 -2.94
C LEU A 38 -2.60 -0.08 -1.76
N GLY A 39 -1.58 0.01 -0.90
CA GLY A 39 -1.47 -0.84 0.28
C GLY A 39 -2.64 -0.66 1.26
N ILE A 40 -3.20 0.55 1.36
CA ILE A 40 -4.35 0.85 2.21
C ILE A 40 -5.61 0.18 1.66
N TYR A 41 -5.89 0.32 0.36
CA TYR A 41 -7.05 -0.33 -0.26
C TYR A 41 -6.99 -1.86 -0.15
N LEU A 42 -5.81 -2.44 -0.35
CA LEU A 42 -5.60 -3.88 -0.21
C LEU A 42 -5.81 -4.37 1.24
N LYS A 43 -5.33 -3.62 2.24
CA LYS A 43 -5.62 -3.92 3.65
C LYS A 43 -7.12 -3.86 3.95
N ASN A 44 -7.84 -2.89 3.40
CA ASN A 44 -9.30 -2.80 3.55
C ASN A 44 -10.03 -3.97 2.90
N TRP A 45 -9.46 -4.59 1.86
CA TRP A 45 -9.97 -5.82 1.26
C TRP A 45 -9.62 -7.10 2.05
N GLY A 46 -8.93 -6.97 3.20
CA GLY A 46 -8.51 -8.10 4.01
C GLY A 46 -7.28 -8.84 3.46
N VAL A 47 -6.58 -8.26 2.48
CA VAL A 47 -5.33 -8.82 1.95
C VAL A 47 -4.20 -8.55 2.94
N ARG A 48 -3.35 -9.56 3.16
CA ARG A 48 -2.11 -9.40 3.94
C ARG A 48 -1.06 -8.67 3.09
N VAL A 49 -0.81 -7.41 3.41
CA VAL A 49 0.17 -6.58 2.69
C VAL A 49 1.49 -6.55 3.46
N ALA A 50 2.55 -7.07 2.84
CA ALA A 50 3.93 -6.92 3.30
C ALA A 50 4.58 -5.76 2.52
N ALA A 51 4.56 -4.56 3.11
CA ALA A 51 5.23 -3.39 2.55
C ALA A 51 6.55 -3.18 3.31
N ASN A 52 7.68 -3.39 2.63
CA ASN A 52 9.01 -3.11 3.17
C ASN A 52 9.79 -2.35 2.11
N ASP A 53 9.52 -1.05 2.03
CA ASP A 53 10.37 -0.17 1.26
C ASP A 53 11.66 0.06 2.06
N LEU A 54 12.73 -0.60 1.62
CA LEU A 54 14.05 -0.51 2.25
C LEU A 54 14.60 0.92 2.24
N ALA A 55 14.28 1.72 1.23
CA ALA A 55 14.71 3.11 1.15
C ALA A 55 13.94 3.98 2.16
N GLN A 56 12.61 3.80 2.25
CA GLN A 56 11.79 4.52 3.22
C GLN A 56 12.15 4.14 4.67
N TRP A 57 12.39 2.85 4.94
CA TRP A 57 12.86 2.39 6.25
C TRP A 57 14.23 2.99 6.61
N SER A 58 15.17 2.99 5.66
CA SER A 58 16.51 3.55 5.86
C SER A 58 16.45 5.06 6.11
N TRP A 59 15.57 5.78 5.39
CA TRP A 59 15.32 7.20 5.60
C TRP A 59 14.78 7.48 7.01
N ILE A 60 13.70 6.80 7.42
CA ILE A 60 13.10 6.96 8.75
C ILE A 60 14.12 6.66 9.85
N LYS A 61 14.93 5.62 9.66
CA LYS A 61 15.98 5.25 10.61
C LYS A 61 17.08 6.31 10.70
N ALA A 62 17.49 6.89 9.57
CA ALA A 62 18.48 7.97 9.55
C ALA A 62 17.94 9.25 10.19
N THR A 63 16.69 9.62 9.94
CA THR A 63 16.07 10.81 10.56
C THR A 63 15.89 10.63 12.07
N ALA A 64 15.43 9.46 12.52
CA ALA A 64 15.29 9.14 13.95
C ALA A 64 16.63 9.03 14.69
N TYR A 65 17.76 9.00 13.98
CA TYR A 65 19.09 9.04 14.59
C TYR A 65 19.58 10.48 14.82
N ILE A 66 18.99 11.45 14.14
CA ILE A 66 19.35 12.87 14.20
C ILE A 66 18.50 13.61 15.25
N GLU A 67 17.27 13.15 15.50
CA GLU A 67 16.34 13.66 16.54
C GLU A 67 16.56 13.01 17.90
#